data_AF-A0A0R1J6A0-F1
#
_entry.id   AF-A0A0R1J6A0-F1
#
_cell.length_a   1.000
_cell.length_b   1.000
_cell.length_c   1.000
_cell.angle_alpha   90.00
_cell.angle_beta   90.00
_cell.angle_gamma   90.00
#
_symmetry.space_group_name_H-M   'P 1'
#
loop_
_entity.id
_entity.type
_entity.pdbx_description
1 polymer ?
#
loop_
_entity_poly.entity_id
_entity_poly.type
_entity_poly.pdbx_seq_one_letter_code
_entity_poly.pdbx_strand_id
1 'polypeptide(L)'
;MENENSYLFFSIGNFEIDFNKGYMSDENYCPLFTSSDKKLVKYIYDNNNYEMKMGYSKIGFDVKERLNMLGYTFQNTKKKYEEYINSYSNSIIDKIDFESLVKILYKINIKEKYNYSEDDNPQYLDHSEIPWDVSEKLNIFNINHYDEFLLNIDPLIILRILLEVKKNCNFFVTLRHLNKIYNINNDFYPKLKKNEKIYFITCDNPFMVVR
;
A
#
# COMPACT_ATOMS: atom_id res chain seq x y z
N MET A 1 -22.36 -14.35 15.68
CA MET A 1 -20.91 -14.42 15.48
C MET A 1 -20.56 -13.20 14.65
N GLU A 2 -20.12 -12.14 15.30
CA GLU A 2 -19.69 -10.92 14.59
C GLU A 2 -18.38 -11.26 13.86
N ASN A 3 -18.36 -11.06 12.54
CA ASN A 3 -17.12 -11.11 11.78
C ASN A 3 -16.24 -9.97 12.28
N GLU A 4 -15.18 -10.30 13.01
CA GLU A 4 -14.21 -9.32 13.50
C GLU A 4 -13.37 -8.81 12.33
N ASN A 5 -13.81 -7.71 11.70
CA ASN A 5 -13.14 -7.08 10.57
C ASN A 5 -11.72 -6.64 10.95
N SER A 6 -10.69 -7.36 10.53
CA SER A 6 -9.31 -6.93 10.66
C SER A 6 -8.99 -5.86 9.61
N TYR A 7 -8.56 -4.69 10.04
CA TYR A 7 -8.20 -3.61 9.13
C TYR A 7 -6.68 -3.56 8.94
N LEU A 8 -6.23 -3.53 7.69
CA LEU A 8 -4.85 -3.22 7.32
C LEU A 8 -4.76 -1.76 6.94
N PHE A 9 -3.72 -1.09 7.41
CA PHE A 9 -3.45 0.29 7.05
C PHE A 9 -2.04 0.39 6.51
N PHE A 10 -1.93 0.78 5.23
CA PHE A 10 -0.68 0.83 4.50
C PHE A 10 -0.38 2.26 4.04
N SER A 11 0.82 2.74 4.33
CA SER A 11 1.14 4.17 4.20
C SER A 11 2.62 4.42 3.92
N ILE A 12 2.93 5.60 3.40
CA ILE A 12 4.29 6.15 3.32
C ILE A 12 4.33 7.56 3.93
N GLY A 13 5.16 7.76 4.95
CA GLY A 13 5.14 9.01 5.70
C GLY A 13 3.79 9.21 6.39
N ASN A 14 3.11 10.31 6.07
CA ASN A 14 1.75 10.59 6.54
C ASN A 14 0.68 10.28 5.48
N PHE A 15 1.09 9.84 4.29
CA PHE A 15 0.19 9.56 3.18
C PHE A 15 -0.33 8.13 3.22
N GLU A 16 -1.64 7.99 3.12
CA GLU A 16 -2.34 6.70 3.12
C GLU A 16 -2.44 6.14 1.70
N ILE A 17 -1.94 4.91 1.51
CA ILE A 17 -1.89 4.26 0.20
C ILE A 17 -3.08 3.31 0.05
N ASP A 18 -3.32 2.49 1.07
CA ASP A 18 -4.45 1.56 1.08
C ASP A 18 -5.16 1.59 2.42
N PHE A 19 -6.47 1.52 2.27
CA PHE A 19 -7.45 1.53 3.32
C PHE A 19 -8.59 0.59 2.98
N ASN A 20 -8.30 -0.70 3.02
CA ASN A 20 -9.32 -1.73 2.95
C ASN A 20 -10.11 -1.78 4.28
N LYS A 21 -11.08 -0.87 4.40
CA LYS A 21 -12.04 -0.80 5.50
C LYS A 21 -13.09 -1.93 5.36
N GLY A 22 -12.67 -3.17 5.58
CA GLY A 22 -13.60 -4.28 5.85
C GLY A 22 -13.95 -5.20 4.68
N TYR A 23 -13.37 -4.98 3.50
CA TYR A 23 -13.31 -6.03 2.49
C TYR A 23 -11.93 -6.67 2.62
N MET A 24 -11.89 -7.95 2.96
CA MET A 24 -10.63 -8.68 2.98
C MET A 24 -10.07 -8.70 1.56
N SER A 25 -9.24 -7.73 1.21
CA SER A 25 -8.34 -7.91 0.09
C SER A 25 -7.41 -9.04 0.49
N ASP A 26 -7.34 -10.08 -0.33
CA ASP A 26 -6.29 -11.11 -0.27
C ASP A 26 -4.87 -10.51 -0.48
N GLU A 27 -4.76 -9.19 -0.55
CA GLU A 27 -3.54 -8.42 -0.68
C GLU A 27 -2.66 -8.56 0.56
N ASN A 28 -1.67 -9.42 0.40
CA ASN A 28 -0.65 -9.66 1.38
C ASN A 28 0.53 -8.71 1.14
N TYR A 29 0.61 -7.61 1.91
CA TYR A 29 1.77 -6.71 1.91
C TYR A 29 2.99 -7.28 2.64
N CYS A 30 2.87 -8.42 3.33
CA CYS A 30 3.95 -9.00 4.11
C CYS A 30 5.25 -9.26 3.33
N PRO A 31 5.25 -9.59 2.02
CA PRO A 31 6.49 -9.75 1.26
C PRO A 31 7.36 -8.49 1.21
N LEU A 32 6.80 -7.30 1.44
CA LEU A 32 7.58 -6.06 1.56
C LEU A 32 8.34 -5.94 2.88
N PHE A 33 8.04 -6.78 3.87
CA PHE A 33 8.56 -6.68 5.21
C PHE A 33 9.21 -7.99 5.64
N THR A 34 10.25 -7.86 6.47
CA THR A 34 10.93 -8.97 7.15
C THR A 34 10.64 -8.89 8.65
N SER A 35 10.92 -9.96 9.38
CA SER A 35 10.77 -9.97 10.85
C SER A 35 11.58 -8.85 11.53
N SER A 36 12.69 -8.43 10.92
CA SER A 36 13.53 -7.32 11.39
C SER A 36 12.88 -5.94 11.25
N ASP A 37 11.85 -5.80 10.42
CA ASP A 37 11.13 -4.53 10.23
C ASP A 37 10.00 -4.33 11.24
N LYS A 38 9.76 -5.34 12.09
CA LYS A 38 8.75 -5.34 13.13
C LYS A 38 9.18 -4.44 14.29
N LYS A 39 8.41 -3.38 14.57
CA LYS A 39 8.71 -2.40 15.62
C LYS A 39 7.46 -1.67 16.09
N LEU A 40 7.59 -0.90 17.17
CA LEU A 40 6.54 0.02 17.59
C LEU A 40 6.39 1.13 16.54
N VAL A 41 5.15 1.30 16.06
CA VAL A 41 4.78 2.35 15.10
C VAL A 41 3.59 3.14 15.66
N LYS A 42 3.49 4.40 15.24
CA LYS A 42 2.42 5.32 15.66
C LYS A 42 1.12 5.00 14.91
N TYR A 43 0.07 4.63 15.63
CA TYR A 43 -1.30 4.50 15.15
C TYR A 43 -2.02 5.81 15.46
N ILE A 44 -2.45 6.53 14.44
CA ILE A 44 -3.10 7.84 14.59
C ILE A 44 -4.60 7.62 14.46
N TYR A 45 -5.37 8.00 15.48
CA TYR A 45 -6.83 7.86 15.49
C TYR A 45 -7.53 9.18 15.18
N ASP A 46 -6.96 10.30 15.63
CA ASP A 46 -7.43 11.66 15.33
C ASP A 46 -6.27 12.68 15.41
N ASN A 47 -6.58 13.98 15.43
CA ASN A 47 -5.58 15.05 15.39
C ASN A 47 -4.65 15.10 16.61
N ASN A 48 -5.01 14.48 17.74
CA ASN A 48 -4.16 14.47 18.94
C ASN A 48 -4.02 13.09 19.61
N ASN A 49 -4.87 12.13 19.29
CA ASN A 49 -4.84 10.80 19.87
C ASN A 49 -4.05 9.84 18.99
N TYR A 50 -3.00 9.28 19.59
CA TYR A 50 -2.22 8.22 18.99
C TYR A 50 -1.86 7.16 20.02
N GLU A 51 -1.63 5.94 19.53
CA GLU A 51 -1.09 4.85 20.33
C GLU A 51 0.12 4.24 19.62
N MET A 52 1.10 3.78 20.39
CA MET A 52 2.20 3.00 19.84
C MET A 52 1.85 1.53 19.92
N LYS A 53 1.71 0.86 18.79
CA LYS A 53 1.51 -0.61 18.72
C LYS A 53 2.54 -1.23 17.81
N MET A 54 2.72 -2.55 17.93
CA MET A 54 3.56 -3.27 16.99
C MET A 54 2.97 -3.20 15.58
N GLY A 55 3.86 -3.03 14.61
CA GLY A 55 3.58 -3.06 13.18
C GLY A 55 4.88 -3.30 12.42
N TYR A 56 4.86 -3.13 11.11
CA TYR A 56 6.06 -3.23 10.28
C TYR A 56 6.37 -1.88 9.68
N SER A 57 7.64 -1.46 9.72
CA SER A 57 8.03 -0.18 9.13
C SER A 57 9.48 -0.15 8.69
N LYS A 58 9.69 0.27 7.43
CA LYS A 58 10.98 0.26 6.75
C LYS A 58 11.11 1.52 5.88
N ILE A 59 12.33 2.00 5.71
CA ILE A 59 12.59 3.21 4.92
C ILE A 59 12.29 2.94 3.44
N GLY A 60 11.73 3.92 2.74
CA GLY A 60 11.25 3.78 1.37
C GLY A 60 12.32 3.35 0.39
N PHE A 61 13.58 3.74 0.60
CA PHE A 61 14.72 3.26 -0.19
C PHE A 61 14.81 1.73 -0.20
N ASP A 62 14.79 1.10 0.98
CA ASP A 62 14.87 -0.36 1.10
C ASP A 62 13.60 -1.04 0.56
N VAL A 63 12.44 -0.42 0.77
CA VAL A 63 11.16 -0.94 0.26
C VAL A 63 11.11 -0.90 -1.27
N LYS A 64 11.70 0.13 -1.91
CA LYS A 64 11.83 0.20 -3.36
C LYS A 64 12.64 -0.98 -3.92
N GLU A 65 13.72 -1.35 -3.26
CA GLU A 65 14.51 -2.52 -3.65
C GLU A 65 13.72 -3.82 -3.48
N ARG A 66 12.93 -3.96 -2.41
CA ARG A 66 12.04 -5.12 -2.23
C ARG A 66 10.95 -5.17 -3.30
N LEU A 67 10.38 -4.03 -3.68
CA LEU A 67 9.46 -3.95 -4.82
C LEU A 67 10.11 -4.43 -6.12
N ASN A 68 11.37 -4.04 -6.40
CA ASN A 68 12.12 -4.58 -7.55
C ASN A 68 12.18 -6.12 -7.51
N MET A 69 12.51 -6.69 -6.34
CA MET A 69 12.61 -8.15 -6.15
C MET A 69 11.26 -8.86 -6.31
N LEU A 70 10.15 -8.21 -5.95
CA LEU A 70 8.79 -8.71 -6.15
C LEU A 70 8.26 -8.49 -7.58
N GLY A 71 9.09 -7.95 -8.49
CA GLY A 71 8.72 -7.71 -9.87
C GLY A 71 8.00 -6.38 -10.13
N TYR A 72 7.88 -5.51 -9.13
CA TYR A 72 7.38 -4.12 -9.25
C TYR A 72 8.51 -3.17 -9.63
N THR A 73 9.21 -3.49 -10.72
CA THR A 73 10.07 -2.51 -11.41
C THR A 73 9.18 -1.45 -12.06
N PHE A 74 9.67 -0.23 -12.30
CA PHE A 74 8.85 0.83 -12.89
C PHE A 74 8.17 0.40 -14.22
N GLN A 75 8.90 -0.32 -15.07
CA GLN A 75 8.38 -0.85 -16.33
C GLN A 75 7.29 -1.92 -16.11
N ASN A 76 7.49 -2.85 -15.18
CA ASN A 76 6.49 -3.87 -14.88
C ASN A 76 5.27 -3.29 -14.17
N THR A 77 5.45 -2.26 -13.36
CA THR A 77 4.37 -1.49 -12.74
C THR A 77 3.48 -0.84 -13.78
N LYS A 78 4.06 -0.26 -14.83
CA LYS A 78 3.29 0.23 -15.99
C LYS A 78 2.47 -0.89 -16.63
N LYS A 79 3.10 -2.03 -16.90
CA LYS A 79 2.41 -3.18 -17.50
C LYS A 79 1.24 -3.68 -16.64
N LYS A 80 1.46 -3.85 -15.33
CA LYS A 80 0.42 -4.23 -14.35
C LYS A 80 -0.74 -3.25 -14.34
N TYR A 81 -0.44 -1.95 -14.41
CA TYR A 81 -1.46 -0.92 -14.49
C TYR A 81 -2.26 -1.01 -15.79
N GLU A 82 -1.60 -1.17 -16.94
CA GLU A 82 -2.27 -1.33 -18.24
C GLU A 82 -3.14 -2.59 -18.28
N GLU A 83 -2.68 -3.70 -17.70
CA GLU A 83 -3.47 -4.94 -17.53
C GLU A 83 -4.71 -4.70 -16.67
N TYR A 84 -4.56 -3.96 -15.56
CA TYR A 84 -5.65 -3.56 -14.69
C TYR A 84 -6.67 -2.69 -15.44
N ILE A 85 -6.23 -1.62 -16.12
CA ILE A 85 -7.08 -0.76 -16.96
C ILE A 85 -7.87 -1.57 -18.00
N ASN A 86 -7.21 -2.46 -18.73
CA ASN A 86 -7.84 -3.26 -19.78
C ASN A 86 -8.86 -4.27 -19.25
N SER A 87 -8.79 -4.62 -17.96
CA SER A 87 -9.76 -5.49 -17.29
C SER A 87 -11.07 -4.80 -16.95
N TYR A 88 -11.08 -3.46 -16.92
CA TYR A 88 -12.29 -2.68 -16.69
C TYR A 88 -13.01 -2.36 -18.01
N SER A 89 -14.32 -2.59 -18.04
CA SER A 89 -15.16 -2.41 -19.22
C SER A 89 -15.70 -0.97 -19.43
N ASN A 90 -15.26 -0.01 -18.61
CA ASN A 90 -15.84 1.33 -18.55
C ASN A 90 -14.98 2.38 -19.28
N SER A 91 -15.54 3.02 -20.31
CA SER A 91 -14.84 3.97 -21.21
C SER A 91 -14.35 5.26 -20.55
N ILE A 92 -14.70 5.48 -19.29
CA ILE A 92 -14.16 6.55 -18.44
C ILE A 92 -12.70 6.31 -18.08
N ILE A 93 -12.33 5.05 -17.89
CA ILE A 93 -11.02 4.62 -17.43
C ILE A 93 -9.95 4.83 -18.51
N ASP A 94 -10.37 4.88 -19.78
CA ASP A 94 -9.56 5.24 -20.94
C ASP A 94 -8.89 6.63 -20.82
N LYS A 95 -9.30 7.45 -19.84
CA LYS A 95 -8.74 8.79 -19.60
C LYS A 95 -7.60 8.84 -18.59
N ILE A 96 -7.38 7.79 -17.79
CA ILE A 96 -6.29 7.78 -16.81
C ILE A 96 -5.18 6.88 -17.35
N ASP A 97 -4.39 7.40 -18.28
CA ASP A 97 -3.17 6.69 -18.69
C ASP A 97 -2.14 6.66 -17.54
N PHE A 98 -1.19 5.73 -17.64
CA PHE A 98 -0.18 5.53 -16.61
C PHE A 98 0.64 6.81 -16.37
N GLU A 99 0.97 7.53 -17.44
CA GLU A 99 1.73 8.77 -17.39
C GLU A 99 0.98 9.88 -16.64
N SER A 100 -0.33 9.96 -16.77
CA SER A 100 -1.19 10.91 -16.06
C SER A 100 -1.25 10.57 -14.58
N LEU A 101 -1.41 9.29 -14.23
CA LEU A 101 -1.32 8.83 -12.84
C LEU A 101 0.05 9.19 -12.23
N VAL A 102 1.14 8.91 -12.93
CA VAL A 102 2.50 9.24 -12.48
C VAL A 102 2.66 10.75 -12.23
N LYS A 103 2.23 11.59 -13.17
CA LYS A 103 2.30 13.06 -13.02
C LYS A 103 1.55 13.56 -11.80
N ILE A 104 0.44 12.94 -11.45
CA ILE A 104 -0.37 13.29 -10.28
C ILE A 104 0.32 12.86 -8.99
N LEU A 105 0.69 11.58 -8.90
CA LEU A 105 1.33 11.02 -7.71
C LEU A 105 2.66 11.70 -7.39
N TYR A 106 3.40 12.17 -8.40
CA TYR A 106 4.65 12.93 -8.19
C TYR A 106 4.45 14.28 -7.50
N LYS A 107 3.24 14.85 -7.57
CA LYS A 107 2.89 16.13 -6.96
C LYS A 107 2.34 15.97 -5.54
N ILE A 108 1.99 14.75 -5.12
CA ILE A 108 1.46 14.50 -3.77
C ILE A 108 2.54 14.80 -2.73
N ASN A 109 2.15 15.54 -1.70
CA ASN A 109 3.02 15.87 -0.57
C ASN A 109 2.82 14.87 0.57
N ILE A 110 3.59 13.79 0.56
CA ILE A 110 3.46 12.71 1.55
C ILE A 110 3.86 13.07 2.99
N LYS A 111 4.29 14.31 3.23
CA LYS A 111 4.58 14.86 4.57
C LYS A 111 3.35 15.41 5.26
N GLU A 112 2.44 15.99 4.51
CA GLU A 112 1.26 16.64 5.07
C GLU A 112 0.24 15.56 5.43
N LYS A 113 -0.36 15.70 6.61
CA LYS A 113 -1.50 14.88 7.00
C LYS A 113 -2.72 15.54 6.39
N TYR A 114 -3.58 14.79 5.71
CA TYR A 114 -4.87 15.33 5.30
C TYR A 114 -5.68 15.66 6.56
N ASN A 115 -6.06 16.94 6.67
CA ASN A 115 -6.98 17.39 7.71
C ASN A 115 -8.38 17.09 7.23
N TYR A 116 -8.86 15.88 7.51
CA TYR A 116 -10.27 15.58 7.44
C TYR A 116 -11.02 16.49 8.42
N SER A 117 -12.14 17.04 7.99
CA SER A 117 -12.92 17.95 8.83
C SER A 117 -13.51 17.18 10.03
N GLU A 118 -13.81 17.85 11.14
CA GLU A 118 -14.39 17.18 12.33
C GLU A 118 -15.76 16.52 12.05
N ASP A 119 -16.43 16.92 10.96
CA ASP A 119 -17.66 16.29 10.45
C ASP A 119 -17.36 14.97 9.70
N ASP A 120 -16.13 14.79 9.24
CA ASP A 120 -15.61 13.54 8.67
C ASP A 120 -15.13 12.64 9.80
N ASN A 121 -16.09 12.05 10.51
CA ASN A 121 -15.81 11.13 11.60
C ASN A 121 -14.80 10.05 11.12
N PRO A 122 -13.60 9.90 11.74
CA PRO A 122 -12.50 9.09 11.20
C PRO A 122 -12.86 7.60 11.02
N GLN A 123 -13.87 7.12 11.76
CA GLN A 123 -14.43 5.77 11.57
C GLN A 123 -15.23 5.61 10.26
N TYR A 124 -15.60 6.71 9.59
CA TYR A 124 -16.36 6.80 8.33
C TYR A 124 -15.59 7.43 7.17
N LEU A 125 -14.28 7.69 7.32
CA LEU A 125 -13.40 7.94 6.17
C LEU A 125 -13.28 6.66 5.35
N ASP A 126 -14.30 6.31 4.56
CA ASP A 126 -14.34 5.10 3.72
C ASP A 126 -13.51 5.23 2.44
N HIS A 127 -12.59 6.21 2.40
CA HIS A 127 -11.85 6.56 1.21
C HIS A 127 -10.37 6.72 1.54
N SER A 128 -9.53 6.00 0.81
CA SER A 128 -8.10 6.28 0.80
C SER A 128 -7.85 7.70 0.27
N GLU A 129 -6.70 8.29 0.60
CA GLU A 129 -6.32 9.62 0.10
C GLU A 129 -6.19 9.65 -1.44
N ILE A 130 -5.94 8.49 -2.05
CA ILE A 130 -5.73 8.30 -3.49
C ILE A 130 -6.96 8.68 -4.34
N PRO A 131 -8.17 8.10 -4.14
CA PRO A 131 -9.39 8.53 -4.81
C PRO A 131 -9.58 10.05 -4.82
N TRP A 132 -9.40 10.71 -3.68
CA TRP A 132 -9.57 12.15 -3.57
C TRP A 132 -8.52 12.93 -4.37
N ASP A 133 -7.23 12.68 -4.11
CA ASP A 133 -6.11 13.38 -4.76
C ASP A 133 -6.13 13.24 -6.28
N VAL A 134 -6.40 12.01 -6.75
CA VAL A 134 -6.38 11.68 -8.17
C VAL A 134 -7.60 12.25 -8.87
N SER A 135 -8.79 12.15 -8.25
CA SER A 135 -10.01 12.69 -8.84
C SER A 135 -10.04 14.20 -8.92
N GLU A 136 -9.50 14.89 -7.90
CA GLU A 136 -9.35 16.35 -7.89
C GLU A 136 -8.47 16.83 -9.04
N LYS A 137 -7.29 16.22 -9.19
CA LYS A 137 -6.31 16.67 -10.18
C LYS A 137 -6.69 16.31 -11.61
N LEU A 138 -7.54 15.31 -11.79
CA LEU A 138 -8.10 14.94 -13.10
C LEU A 138 -9.44 15.62 -13.42
N ASN A 139 -10.05 16.31 -12.45
CA ASN A 139 -11.37 16.90 -12.57
C ASN A 139 -12.45 15.88 -12.98
N ILE A 140 -12.43 14.70 -12.33
CA ILE A 140 -13.31 13.56 -12.65
C ILE A 140 -14.35 13.25 -11.57
N PHE A 141 -14.50 14.13 -10.56
CA PHE A 141 -15.46 13.96 -9.46
C PHE A 141 -16.91 13.68 -9.89
N ASN A 142 -17.30 14.15 -11.08
CA ASN A 142 -18.66 14.00 -11.61
C ASN A 142 -18.86 12.74 -12.46
N ILE A 143 -17.88 11.84 -12.47
CA ILE A 143 -17.94 10.62 -13.26
C ILE A 143 -18.49 9.48 -12.40
N ASN A 144 -19.34 8.61 -12.94
CA ASN A 144 -19.82 7.45 -12.18
C ASN A 144 -18.71 6.38 -12.09
N HIS A 145 -18.51 5.79 -10.89
CA HIS A 145 -17.62 4.65 -10.63
C HIS A 145 -16.09 4.91 -10.72
N TYR A 146 -15.60 6.16 -10.70
CA TYR A 146 -14.14 6.41 -10.67
C TYR A 146 -13.51 6.07 -9.31
N ASP A 147 -14.29 6.22 -8.24
CA ASP A 147 -13.96 5.86 -6.87
C ASP A 147 -13.73 4.36 -6.77
N GLU A 148 -14.62 3.54 -7.33
CA GLU A 148 -14.46 2.08 -7.39
C GLU A 148 -13.17 1.69 -8.14
N PHE A 149 -12.85 2.36 -9.25
CA PHE A 149 -11.58 2.13 -9.95
C PHE A 149 -10.36 2.49 -9.08
N LEU A 150 -10.33 3.68 -8.48
CA LEU A 150 -9.18 4.12 -7.68
C LEU A 150 -9.04 3.36 -6.37
N LEU A 151 -10.13 2.78 -5.84
CA LEU A 151 -10.11 1.94 -4.64
C LEU A 151 -9.60 0.52 -4.93
N ASN A 152 -9.68 0.04 -6.18
CA ASN A 152 -9.28 -1.31 -6.56
C ASN A 152 -7.93 -1.38 -7.29
N ILE A 153 -7.23 -0.24 -7.44
CA ILE A 153 -5.88 -0.25 -7.99
C ILE A 153 -4.92 -0.91 -7.00
N ASP A 154 -4.08 -1.82 -7.49
CA ASP A 154 -3.04 -2.48 -6.67
C ASP A 154 -2.19 -1.42 -5.93
N PRO A 155 -2.23 -1.38 -4.59
CA PRO A 155 -1.53 -0.36 -3.80
C PRO A 155 -0.01 -0.37 -3.97
N LEU A 156 0.56 -1.48 -4.42
CA LEU A 156 1.99 -1.57 -4.74
C LEU A 156 2.34 -0.81 -6.02
N ILE A 157 1.40 -0.63 -6.96
CA ILE A 157 1.56 0.26 -8.11
C ILE A 157 1.71 1.70 -7.61
N ILE A 158 0.80 2.15 -6.74
CA ILE A 158 0.82 3.49 -6.15
C ILE A 158 2.12 3.72 -5.37
N LEU A 159 2.47 2.81 -4.45
CA LEU A 159 3.69 2.91 -3.67
C LEU A 159 4.92 2.97 -4.57
N ARG A 160 4.97 2.15 -5.63
CA ARG A 160 6.11 2.14 -6.54
C ARG A 160 6.29 3.50 -7.20
N ILE A 161 5.21 4.10 -7.70
CA ILE A 161 5.26 5.43 -8.34
C ILE A 161 5.70 6.48 -7.32
N LEU A 162 5.14 6.48 -6.11
CA LEU A 162 5.53 7.42 -5.06
C LEU A 162 7.03 7.33 -4.72
N LEU A 163 7.61 6.13 -4.74
CA LEU A 163 9.04 5.88 -4.50
C LEU A 163 9.96 6.19 -5.69
N GLU A 164 9.42 6.58 -6.86
CA GLU A 164 10.25 7.18 -7.91
C GLU A 164 10.68 8.61 -7.60
N VAL A 165 9.89 9.31 -6.78
CA VAL A 165 10.28 10.62 -6.28
C VAL A 165 11.36 10.44 -5.20
N LYS A 166 12.62 10.73 -5.52
CA LYS A 166 13.79 10.47 -4.64
C LYS A 166 13.62 10.95 -3.19
N LYS A 167 12.99 12.10 -2.96
CA LYS A 167 12.73 12.62 -1.59
C LYS A 167 11.79 11.72 -0.78
N ASN A 168 10.88 11.00 -1.44
CA ASN A 168 9.91 10.13 -0.81
C ASN A 168 10.57 8.85 -0.24
N CYS A 169 11.71 8.43 -0.82
CA CYS A 169 12.46 7.28 -0.31
C CYS A 169 13.00 7.45 1.11
N ASN A 170 13.05 8.69 1.62
CA ASN A 170 13.49 8.98 3.00
C ASN A 170 12.38 8.79 4.04
N PHE A 171 11.16 8.51 3.61
CA PHE A 171 10.03 8.25 4.51
C PHE A 171 9.91 6.77 4.84
N PHE A 172 9.32 6.49 5.98
CA PHE A 172 8.97 5.12 6.34
C PHE A 172 7.69 4.70 5.62
N VAL A 173 7.77 3.56 4.94
CA VAL A 173 6.59 2.79 4.54
C VAL A 173 6.19 1.95 5.75
N THR A 174 4.92 2.01 6.13
CA THR A 174 4.42 1.43 7.37
C THR A 174 3.15 0.64 7.12
N LEU A 175 3.14 -0.60 7.62
CA LEU A 175 1.98 -1.48 7.68
C LEU A 175 1.52 -1.60 9.14
N ARG A 176 0.24 -1.30 9.37
CA ARG A 176 -0.42 -1.36 10.68
C ARG A 176 -1.61 -2.30 10.64
N HIS A 177 -1.90 -2.93 11.78
CA HIS A 177 -3.05 -3.82 11.96
C HIS A 177 -4.01 -3.21 12.97
N LEU A 178 -5.16 -2.77 12.49
CA LEU A 178 -6.22 -2.21 13.30
C LEU A 178 -7.19 -3.34 13.68
N ASN A 179 -6.84 -4.17 14.68
CA ASN A 179 -7.80 -4.89 15.54
C ASN A 179 -7.19 -5.57 16.80
N LYS A 180 -8.05 -5.83 17.81
CA LYS A 180 -7.71 -6.30 19.18
C LYS A 180 -7.21 -7.75 19.32
N ILE A 181 -7.41 -8.62 18.34
CA ILE A 181 -7.32 -10.09 18.54
C ILE A 181 -6.22 -10.79 17.72
N TYR A 182 -5.62 -10.11 16.73
CA TYR A 182 -4.39 -10.65 16.13
C TYR A 182 -3.25 -10.46 17.11
N ASN A 183 -3.01 -11.52 17.86
CA ASN A 183 -1.81 -11.72 18.64
C ASN A 183 -0.64 -11.70 17.63
N ILE A 184 0.00 -10.54 17.49
CA ILE A 184 1.22 -10.30 16.69
C ILE A 184 2.36 -11.28 17.07
N ASN A 185 2.17 -12.07 18.12
CA ASN A 185 3.00 -13.20 18.51
C ASN A 185 3.00 -14.38 17.53
N ASN A 186 2.04 -14.47 16.61
CA ASN A 186 2.12 -15.40 15.49
C ASN A 186 2.78 -14.69 14.30
N ASP A 187 4.02 -15.05 14.00
CA ASP A 187 4.74 -14.54 12.82
C ASP A 187 3.89 -14.72 11.56
N PHE A 188 3.76 -13.63 10.78
CA PHE A 188 3.10 -13.59 9.47
C PHE A 188 3.82 -14.41 8.39
N TYR A 189 5.05 -14.85 8.68
CA TYR A 189 5.77 -15.70 7.77
C TYR A 189 5.16 -17.09 7.81
N PRO A 190 4.78 -17.67 6.66
CA PRO A 190 4.49 -19.09 6.63
C PRO A 190 5.70 -19.80 7.24
N LYS A 191 5.47 -20.50 8.35
CA LYS A 191 6.51 -21.33 8.96
C LYS A 191 6.83 -22.38 7.93
N LEU A 192 8.05 -22.34 7.39
CA LEU A 192 8.54 -23.35 6.47
C LEU A 192 8.26 -24.71 7.07
N LYS A 193 7.49 -25.53 6.35
CA LYS A 193 7.34 -26.92 6.73
C LYS A 193 8.73 -27.55 6.60
N LYS A 194 9.02 -28.57 7.42
CA LYS A 194 10.32 -29.26 7.48
C LYS A 194 10.86 -29.77 6.12
N ASN A 195 10.01 -29.79 5.09
CA ASN A 195 10.29 -30.30 3.74
C ASN A 195 10.19 -29.22 2.63
N GLU A 196 9.90 -27.95 2.97
CA GLU A 196 9.84 -26.87 1.98
C GLU A 196 11.25 -26.34 1.68
N LYS A 197 11.62 -26.31 0.40
CA LYS A 197 12.91 -25.79 -0.06
C LYS A 197 12.78 -24.31 -0.37
N ILE A 198 13.65 -23.48 0.22
CA ILE A 198 13.81 -22.08 -0.21
C ILE A 198 14.86 -22.05 -1.31
N TYR A 199 14.52 -21.37 -2.40
CA TYR A 199 15.45 -21.06 -3.48
C TYR A 199 15.85 -19.59 -3.36
N PHE A 200 17.14 -19.34 -3.13
CA PHE A 200 17.68 -17.99 -3.24
C PHE A 200 18.12 -17.77 -4.69
N ILE A 201 17.51 -16.78 -5.35
CA ILE A 201 17.96 -16.30 -6.65
C ILE A 201 18.98 -15.20 -6.37
N THR A 202 20.25 -15.46 -6.68
CA THR A 202 21.31 -14.45 -6.62
C THR A 202 21.75 -14.14 -8.05
N CYS A 203 22.09 -12.87 -8.32
CA CYS A 203 22.52 -12.43 -9.65
C CYS A 203 23.75 -13.20 -10.18
N ASP A 204 24.52 -13.82 -9.28
CA ASP A 204 25.77 -14.52 -9.61
C ASP A 204 25.64 -16.05 -9.63
N ASN A 205 24.49 -16.60 -9.22
CA ASN A 205 24.23 -18.04 -9.27
C ASN A 205 22.72 -18.32 -9.14
N PRO A 206 22.07 -18.90 -10.15
CA PRO A 206 20.61 -18.94 -10.21
C PRO A 206 19.95 -19.91 -9.20
N PHE A 207 20.68 -20.80 -8.54
CA PHE A 207 20.09 -21.71 -7.56
C PHE A 207 21.07 -22.05 -6.43
N MET A 208 20.97 -21.36 -5.29
CA MET A 208 21.56 -21.84 -4.03
C MET A 208 20.45 -22.47 -3.18
N VAL A 209 20.56 -23.77 -2.94
CA VAL A 209 19.64 -24.53 -2.07
C VAL A 209 20.23 -24.55 -0.67
N VAL A 210 19.54 -23.96 0.30
CA VAL A 210 19.90 -24.06 1.72
C VAL A 210 18.86 -24.95 2.41
N ARG A 211 19.34 -25.90 3.22
CA ARG A 211 18.50 -26.80 4.04
C ARG A 211 18.04 -26.11 5.32
#